data_AF-K1T128-F1
#
_entry.id   AF-K1T128-F1
#
_cell.length_a   1.000
_cell.length_b   1.000
_cell.length_c   1.000
_cell.angle_alpha   90.00
_cell.angle_beta   90.00
_cell.angle_gamma   90.00
#
_symmetry.space_group_name_H-M   'P 1'
#
loop_
_entity.id
_entity.type
_entity.pdbx_description
1 polymer ?
#
loop_
_entity_poly.entity_id
_entity_poly.type
_entity_poly.pdbx_seq_one_letter_code
_entity_poly.pdbx_strand_id
1 'polypeptide(L)'
;MESLKDQAKLDAASYVNEIMDDAKLNANQQAKKIVIQTIQRVATETAIENSVSVFHIDNDEVKGRIIGREGRNIRALEAATGVEIVVDDTPEAIVISAFDPVRREVCRLALHQLVADGRIHPARIEEVVAKVKKQLDNEIIETGKRTAIDLGIHGLHPELIRIIGKMKYRSSYGQNLLQHARETANLCAVMASELGLNPKKAKRAGLLHDIGKVPDEESELPHALYGAKIAEKYKEKPDICNAIGAHHDEMEMNTLLAPIVQ
;
A
#
# COMPACT_ATOMS: atom_id res chain seq x y z
N MET A 1 -20.39 -31.52 56.88
CA MET A 1 -20.33 -31.63 55.40
C MET A 1 -20.42 -30.28 54.71
N GLU A 2 -21.31 -29.39 55.16
CA GLU A 2 -21.51 -28.06 54.56
C GLU A 2 -20.26 -27.17 54.68
N SER A 3 -19.66 -27.08 55.87
CA SER A 3 -18.40 -26.36 56.08
C SER A 3 -17.21 -26.89 55.25
N LEU A 4 -17.15 -28.19 54.98
CA LEU A 4 -16.12 -28.79 54.11
C LEU A 4 -16.33 -28.41 52.64
N LYS A 5 -17.59 -28.30 52.21
CA LYS A 5 -17.94 -27.82 50.87
C LYS A 5 -17.64 -26.32 50.71
N ASP A 6 -17.87 -25.53 51.74
CA ASP A 6 -17.59 -24.09 51.69
C ASP A 6 -16.10 -23.78 51.74
N GLN A 7 -15.32 -24.52 52.52
CA GLN A 7 -13.85 -24.42 52.50
C GLN A 7 -13.29 -24.81 51.14
N ALA A 8 -13.75 -25.93 50.56
CA ALA A 8 -13.31 -26.36 49.23
C ALA A 8 -13.65 -25.33 48.13
N LYS A 9 -14.78 -24.62 48.24
CA LYS A 9 -15.13 -23.53 47.32
C LYS A 9 -14.21 -22.31 47.47
N LEU A 10 -13.87 -21.94 48.70
CA LEU A 10 -12.93 -20.84 48.98
C LEU A 10 -11.53 -21.15 48.44
N ASP A 11 -11.03 -22.35 48.70
CA ASP A 11 -9.72 -22.79 48.22
C ASP A 11 -9.69 -22.85 46.68
N ALA A 12 -10.75 -23.35 46.05
CA ALA A 12 -10.88 -23.36 44.58
C ALA A 12 -10.94 -21.94 44.00
N ALA A 13 -11.66 -21.01 44.63
CA ALA A 13 -11.71 -19.61 44.18
C ALA A 13 -10.35 -18.92 44.32
N SER A 14 -9.62 -19.17 45.40
CA SER A 14 -8.26 -18.67 45.59
C SER A 14 -7.33 -19.20 44.50
N TYR A 15 -7.39 -20.51 44.23
CA TYR A 15 -6.57 -21.15 43.20
C TYR A 15 -6.89 -20.62 41.79
N VAL A 16 -8.16 -20.37 41.48
CA VAL A 16 -8.57 -19.75 40.20
C VAL A 16 -8.01 -18.33 40.06
N ASN A 17 -8.03 -17.53 41.12
CA ASN A 17 -7.45 -16.18 41.10
C ASN A 17 -5.93 -16.22 40.90
N GLU A 18 -5.24 -17.14 41.57
CA GLU A 18 -3.80 -17.33 41.45
C GLU A 18 -3.41 -17.72 40.00
N ILE A 19 -4.13 -18.66 39.39
CA ILE A 19 -3.97 -19.02 37.97
C ILE A 19 -4.21 -17.82 37.04
N MET A 20 -5.24 -17.01 37.32
CA MET A 20 -5.55 -15.82 36.50
C MET A 20 -4.46 -14.75 36.60
N ASP A 21 -3.89 -14.54 37.78
CA ASP A 21 -2.83 -13.56 37.99
C ASP A 21 -1.50 -14.02 37.36
N ASP A 22 -1.18 -15.31 37.47
CA ASP A 22 -0.06 -15.93 36.75
C ASP A 22 -0.25 -15.83 35.22
N ALA A 23 -1.46 -16.07 34.72
CA ALA A 23 -1.76 -15.93 33.30
C ALA A 23 -1.55 -14.48 32.81
N LYS A 24 -1.99 -13.48 33.58
CA LYS A 24 -1.77 -12.05 33.26
C LYS A 24 -0.28 -11.68 33.28
N LEU A 25 0.47 -12.16 34.26
CA LEU A 25 1.91 -11.93 34.36
C LEU A 25 2.66 -12.53 33.15
N ASN A 26 2.29 -13.74 32.74
CA ASN A 26 2.90 -14.43 31.61
C ASN A 26 2.47 -13.88 30.24
N ALA A 27 1.26 -13.34 30.12
CA ALA A 27 0.72 -12.80 28.86
C ALA A 27 1.65 -11.72 28.27
N ASN A 28 2.16 -10.81 29.11
CA ASN A 28 3.09 -9.77 28.66
C ASN A 28 4.41 -10.33 28.12
N GLN A 29 4.94 -11.41 28.71
CA GLN A 29 6.14 -12.06 28.21
C GLN A 29 5.89 -12.77 26.88
N GLN A 30 4.75 -13.46 26.76
CA GLN A 30 4.36 -14.12 25.51
C GLN A 30 4.14 -13.11 24.38
N ALA A 31 3.43 -11.99 24.63
CA ALA A 31 3.22 -10.93 23.65
C ALA A 31 4.56 -10.35 23.15
N LYS A 32 5.49 -10.02 24.06
CA LYS A 32 6.83 -9.55 23.69
C LYS A 32 7.59 -10.58 22.85
N LYS A 33 7.50 -11.86 23.20
CA LYS A 33 8.12 -12.95 22.44
C LYS A 33 7.57 -13.02 21.01
N ILE A 34 6.26 -12.93 20.83
CA ILE A 34 5.61 -12.93 19.51
C ILE A 34 6.13 -11.75 18.68
N VAL A 35 6.15 -10.53 19.24
CA VAL A 35 6.64 -9.34 18.54
C VAL A 35 8.09 -9.52 18.08
N ILE A 36 8.99 -9.96 18.98
CA ILE A 36 10.41 -10.18 18.67
C ILE A 36 10.57 -11.23 17.58
N GLN A 37 9.89 -12.37 17.69
CA GLN A 37 9.95 -13.43 16.69
C GLN A 37 9.42 -12.98 15.33
N THR A 38 8.40 -12.11 15.33
CA THR A 38 7.83 -11.57 14.11
C THR A 38 8.82 -10.62 13.43
N ILE A 39 9.43 -9.70 14.18
CA ILE A 39 10.48 -8.79 13.67
C ILE A 39 11.67 -9.58 13.10
N GLN A 40 12.18 -10.55 13.85
CA GLN A 40 13.35 -11.35 13.44
C GLN A 40 13.12 -12.14 12.14
N ARG A 41 11.87 -12.55 11.86
CA ARG A 41 11.52 -13.28 10.64
C ARG A 41 11.36 -12.37 9.41
N VAL A 42 11.19 -11.06 9.59
CA VAL A 42 10.81 -10.12 8.52
C VAL A 42 11.87 -9.03 8.24
N ALA A 43 12.87 -8.84 9.11
CA ALA A 43 13.86 -7.76 8.95
C ALA A 43 14.58 -7.79 7.58
N THR A 44 14.33 -6.74 6.77
CA THR A 44 15.06 -6.40 5.54
C THR A 44 15.44 -4.92 5.56
N GLU A 45 16.58 -4.57 4.95
CA GLU A 45 17.03 -3.18 4.77
C GLU A 45 16.16 -2.46 3.73
N THR A 46 15.76 -1.21 4.01
CA THR A 46 14.88 -0.41 3.13
C THR A 46 15.58 0.88 2.66
N ALA A 47 15.37 1.22 1.38
CA ALA A 47 15.77 2.49 0.81
C ALA A 47 14.63 3.50 0.93
N ILE A 48 14.97 4.76 1.21
CA ILE A 48 14.02 5.89 1.30
C ILE A 48 13.76 6.43 -0.11
N GLU A 49 12.49 6.49 -0.53
CA GLU A 49 12.08 7.10 -1.81
C GLU A 49 11.32 8.42 -1.59
N ASN A 50 11.69 9.46 -2.34
CA ASN A 50 11.17 10.83 -2.19
C ASN A 50 9.86 11.08 -2.98
N SER A 51 9.08 12.06 -2.51
CA SER A 51 7.72 12.38 -2.99
C SER A 51 7.64 13.17 -4.31
N VAL A 52 8.76 13.65 -4.85
CA VAL A 52 8.84 14.44 -6.08
C VAL A 52 9.61 13.68 -7.14
N SER A 53 9.11 13.70 -8.39
CA SER A 53 9.79 13.10 -9.54
C SER A 53 10.52 14.19 -10.30
N VAL A 54 11.85 14.24 -10.13
CA VAL A 54 12.73 15.13 -10.88
C VAL A 54 13.15 14.43 -12.16
N PHE A 55 12.82 15.03 -13.31
CA PHE A 55 13.31 14.59 -14.60
C PHE A 55 14.59 15.36 -14.93
N HIS A 56 15.71 14.64 -14.97
CA HIS A 56 17.01 15.22 -15.32
C HIS A 56 17.15 15.32 -16.83
N ILE A 57 17.76 16.40 -17.30
CA ILE A 57 17.88 16.76 -18.71
C ILE A 57 19.36 16.94 -19.03
N ASP A 58 19.80 16.37 -20.15
CA ASP A 58 21.21 16.39 -20.54
C ASP A 58 21.74 17.78 -20.94
N ASN A 59 20.88 18.68 -21.43
CA ASN A 59 21.23 20.06 -21.79
C ASN A 59 19.99 20.95 -22.04
N ASP A 60 20.21 22.27 -22.10
CA ASP A 60 19.15 23.27 -22.34
C ASP A 60 18.47 23.16 -23.71
N GLU A 61 19.12 22.57 -24.73
CA GLU A 61 18.50 22.35 -26.04
C GLU A 61 17.34 21.34 -25.92
N VAL A 62 17.52 20.28 -25.13
CA VAL A 62 16.46 19.33 -24.81
C VAL A 62 15.35 20.02 -24.01
N LYS A 63 15.70 20.84 -23.01
CA LYS A 63 14.72 21.64 -22.21
C LYS A 63 13.86 22.51 -23.14
N GLY A 64 14.48 23.22 -24.09
CA GLY A 64 13.77 24.04 -25.08
C GLY A 64 12.84 23.25 -26.02
N ARG A 65 13.24 22.03 -26.42
CA ARG A 65 12.38 21.13 -27.22
C ARG A 65 11.19 20.58 -26.43
N ILE A 66 11.38 20.27 -25.14
CA ILE A 66 10.31 19.82 -24.24
C ILE A 66 9.28 20.94 -24.03
N ILE A 67 9.73 22.19 -23.82
CA ILE A 67 8.84 23.36 -23.71
C ILE A 67 8.08 23.59 -25.03
N GLY A 68 8.82 23.60 -26.14
CA GLY A 68 8.30 23.96 -27.45
C GLY A 68 7.98 25.46 -27.58
N ARG A 69 7.71 25.91 -28.80
CA ARG A 69 7.33 27.32 -29.04
C ARG A 69 6.07 27.66 -28.25
N GLU A 70 6.11 28.76 -27.49
CA GLU A 70 5.02 29.24 -26.63
C GLU A 70 4.51 28.22 -25.60
N GLY A 71 5.34 27.24 -25.22
CA GLY A 71 4.96 26.19 -24.27
C GLY A 71 4.02 25.12 -24.83
N ARG A 72 3.85 25.05 -26.17
CA ARG A 72 2.86 24.15 -26.79
C ARG A 72 3.06 22.67 -26.48
N ASN A 73 4.30 22.25 -26.28
CA ASN A 73 4.64 20.85 -26.06
C ASN A 73 4.39 20.47 -24.59
N ILE A 74 4.72 21.36 -23.65
CA ILE A 74 4.34 21.20 -22.23
C ILE A 74 2.82 21.12 -22.08
N ARG A 75 2.07 22.05 -22.68
CA ARG A 75 0.60 21.99 -22.61
C ARG A 75 0.03 20.70 -23.18
N ALA A 76 0.62 20.17 -24.26
CA ALA A 76 0.21 18.89 -24.83
C ALA A 76 0.54 17.71 -23.90
N LEU A 77 1.69 17.72 -23.23
CA LEU A 77 2.06 16.73 -22.22
C LEU A 77 1.10 16.79 -21.03
N GLU A 78 0.89 17.97 -20.45
CA GLU A 78 -0.02 18.21 -19.34
C GLU A 78 -1.45 17.76 -19.67
N ALA A 79 -1.95 18.10 -20.87
CA ALA A 79 -3.27 17.67 -21.33
C ALA A 79 -3.36 16.15 -21.52
N ALA A 80 -2.31 15.51 -22.05
CA ALA A 80 -2.29 14.08 -22.32
C ALA A 80 -2.12 13.23 -21.06
N THR A 81 -1.36 13.71 -20.06
CA THR A 81 -1.04 12.95 -18.84
C THR A 81 -1.85 13.40 -17.62
N GLY A 82 -2.42 14.60 -17.64
CA GLY A 82 -3.12 15.19 -16.49
C GLY A 82 -2.19 15.50 -15.32
N VAL A 83 -0.97 15.97 -15.62
CA VAL A 83 0.03 16.43 -14.65
C VAL A 83 0.29 17.93 -14.85
N GLU A 84 0.98 18.55 -13.91
CA GLU A 84 1.53 19.89 -14.03
C GLU A 84 3.06 19.79 -14.18
N ILE A 85 3.61 20.47 -15.18
CA ILE A 85 5.05 20.48 -15.45
C ILE A 85 5.60 21.84 -15.06
N VAL A 86 6.38 21.86 -13.98
CA VAL A 86 7.03 23.09 -13.50
C VAL A 86 8.44 23.17 -14.09
N VAL A 87 8.66 24.25 -14.82
CA VAL A 87 9.97 24.61 -15.37
C VAL A 87 10.42 25.88 -14.67
N ASP A 88 11.46 25.76 -13.85
CA ASP A 88 12.06 26.87 -13.11
C ASP A 88 13.47 27.19 -13.66
N ASP A 89 14.14 28.12 -12.98
CA ASP A 89 15.52 28.52 -13.26
C ASP A 89 16.54 27.44 -12.88
N THR A 90 16.10 26.28 -12.34
CA THR A 90 16.99 25.16 -12.06
C THR A 90 17.55 24.64 -13.39
N PRO A 91 18.89 24.64 -13.57
CA PRO A 91 19.51 24.07 -14.75
C PRO A 91 19.19 22.58 -14.85
N GLU A 92 19.06 22.06 -16.07
CA GLU A 92 19.08 20.61 -16.32
C GLU A 92 17.97 19.78 -15.63
N ALA A 93 16.90 20.41 -15.13
CA ALA A 93 15.80 19.71 -14.47
C ALA A 93 14.42 20.23 -14.87
N ILE A 94 13.44 19.31 -14.88
CA ILE A 94 12.01 19.61 -14.94
C ILE A 94 11.32 18.87 -13.79
N VAL A 95 10.43 19.55 -13.10
CA VAL A 95 9.66 18.99 -11.99
C VAL A 95 8.29 18.55 -12.49
N ILE A 96 7.93 17.28 -12.25
CA ILE A 96 6.63 16.71 -12.60
C ILE A 96 5.77 16.62 -11.34
N SER A 97 4.69 17.41 -11.30
CA SER A 97 3.75 17.48 -10.18
C SER A 97 2.42 16.84 -10.55
N ALA A 98 1.99 15.85 -9.76
CA ALA A 98 0.61 15.32 -9.80
C ALA A 98 0.30 14.52 -8.54
N PHE A 99 -0.95 14.57 -8.08
CA PHE A 99 -1.44 13.78 -6.96
C PHE A 99 -1.43 12.27 -7.25
N ASP A 100 -1.76 11.88 -8.48
CA ASP A 100 -1.72 10.50 -8.93
C ASP A 100 -0.29 10.13 -9.34
N PRO A 101 0.38 9.24 -8.59
CA PRO A 101 1.74 8.83 -8.93
C PRO A 101 1.84 8.09 -10.26
N VAL A 102 0.79 7.41 -10.70
CA VAL A 102 0.78 6.70 -11.99
C VAL A 102 0.85 7.72 -13.14
N ARG A 103 0.15 8.85 -13.03
CA ARG A 103 0.24 9.94 -14.03
C ARG A 103 1.64 10.54 -14.10
N ARG A 104 2.29 10.74 -12.95
CA ARG A 104 3.69 11.21 -12.91
C ARG A 104 4.62 10.24 -13.63
N GLU A 105 4.45 8.95 -13.38
CA GLU A 105 5.27 7.92 -14.02
C GLU A 105 5.02 7.82 -15.54
N VAL A 106 3.76 7.92 -15.99
CA VAL A 106 3.43 8.01 -17.42
C VAL A 106 4.13 9.20 -18.07
N CYS A 107 4.07 10.38 -17.44
CA CYS A 107 4.75 11.57 -17.95
C CYS A 107 6.27 11.39 -18.02
N ARG A 108 6.88 10.87 -16.95
CA ARG A 108 8.33 10.63 -16.88
C ARG A 108 8.81 9.66 -17.97
N LEU A 109 8.12 8.54 -18.14
CA LEU A 109 8.45 7.54 -19.16
C LEU A 109 8.20 8.07 -20.59
N ALA A 110 7.12 8.83 -20.79
CA ALA A 110 6.84 9.46 -22.07
C ALA A 110 7.93 10.48 -22.44
N LEU A 111 8.37 11.30 -21.49
CA LEU A 111 9.47 12.24 -21.66
C LEU A 111 10.77 11.51 -22.05
N HIS A 112 11.14 10.42 -21.36
CA HIS A 112 12.30 9.61 -21.75
C HIS A 112 12.20 9.10 -23.20
N GLN A 113 11.04 8.56 -23.60
CA GLN A 113 10.85 8.06 -24.97
C GLN A 113 10.89 9.18 -26.02
N LEU A 114 10.30 10.34 -25.73
CA LEU A 114 10.27 11.50 -26.63
C LEU A 114 11.66 12.12 -26.81
N VAL A 115 12.44 12.23 -25.72
CA VAL A 115 13.82 12.74 -25.77
C VAL A 115 14.72 11.79 -26.57
N ALA A 116 14.60 10.48 -26.33
CA ALA A 116 15.36 9.47 -27.07
C ALA A 116 15.02 9.44 -28.57
N ASP A 117 13.76 9.67 -28.94
CA ASP A 117 13.31 9.76 -30.34
C ASP A 117 13.68 11.12 -30.98
N GLY A 118 13.95 12.16 -30.17
CA GLY A 118 14.31 13.50 -30.62
C GLY A 118 13.16 14.32 -31.24
N ARG A 119 11.98 13.71 -31.43
CA ARG A 119 10.78 14.31 -32.04
C ARG A 119 9.75 14.64 -30.98
N ILE A 120 9.64 15.93 -30.65
CA ILE A 120 8.71 16.43 -29.62
C ILE A 120 7.74 17.42 -30.25
N HIS A 121 6.53 16.94 -30.56
CA HIS A 121 5.40 17.74 -31.04
C HIS A 121 4.07 17.13 -30.59
N PRO A 122 2.95 17.89 -30.57
CA PRO A 122 1.71 17.46 -29.91
C PRO A 122 1.19 16.08 -30.34
N ALA A 123 1.08 15.82 -31.64
CA ALA A 123 0.61 14.51 -32.14
C ALA A 123 1.50 13.33 -31.69
N ARG A 124 2.82 13.53 -31.60
CA ARG A 124 3.75 12.49 -31.14
C ARG A 124 3.67 12.31 -29.63
N ILE A 125 3.50 13.39 -28.88
CA ILE A 125 3.28 13.35 -27.43
C ILE A 125 2.06 12.50 -27.12
N GLU A 126 0.92 12.76 -27.77
CA GLU A 126 -0.32 12.00 -27.56
C GLU A 126 -0.13 10.51 -27.85
N GLU A 127 0.53 10.17 -28.97
CA GLU A 127 0.81 8.78 -29.35
C GLU A 127 1.70 8.07 -28.31
N VAL A 128 2.80 8.70 -27.90
CA VAL A 128 3.75 8.13 -26.93
C VAL A 128 3.10 7.98 -25.56
N VAL A 129 2.37 8.99 -25.09
CA VAL A 129 1.65 8.94 -23.81
C VAL A 129 0.62 7.80 -23.81
N ALA A 130 -0.16 7.65 -24.88
CA ALA A 130 -1.13 6.55 -25.00
C ALA A 130 -0.45 5.18 -24.96
N LYS A 131 0.70 5.03 -25.64
CA LYS A 131 1.49 3.80 -25.65
C LYS A 131 2.06 3.49 -24.26
N VAL A 132 2.67 4.47 -23.60
CA VAL A 132 3.26 4.32 -22.26
C VAL A 132 2.18 3.98 -21.24
N LYS A 133 1.03 4.65 -21.28
CA LYS A 133 -0.10 4.36 -20.39
C LYS A 133 -0.53 2.90 -20.49
N LYS A 134 -0.70 2.39 -21.72
CA LYS A 134 -1.04 0.98 -21.95
C LYS A 134 0.05 0.02 -21.46
N GLN A 135 1.33 0.37 -21.60
CA GLN A 135 2.43 -0.44 -21.06
C GLN A 135 2.39 -0.49 -19.54
N LEU A 136 2.18 0.66 -18.89
CA LEU A 136 2.14 0.79 -17.45
C LEU A 136 0.92 0.07 -16.83
N ASP A 137 -0.25 0.15 -17.49
CA ASP A 137 -1.46 -0.57 -17.06
C ASP A 137 -1.22 -2.09 -17.05
N ASN A 138 -0.53 -2.62 -18.06
CA ASN A 138 -0.16 -4.04 -18.08
C ASN A 138 0.83 -4.39 -16.97
N GLU A 139 1.84 -3.54 -16.75
CA GLU A 139 2.81 -3.73 -15.67
C GLU A 139 2.16 -3.72 -14.28
N ILE A 140 1.20 -2.81 -14.05
CA ILE A 140 0.40 -2.73 -12.82
C ILE A 140 -0.30 -4.07 -12.58
N ILE A 141 -1.01 -4.59 -13.58
CA ILE A 141 -1.74 -5.86 -13.46
C ILE A 141 -0.77 -7.01 -13.16
N GLU A 142 0.34 -7.11 -13.89
CA GLU A 142 1.33 -8.18 -13.70
C GLU A 142 2.02 -8.09 -12.33
N THR A 143 2.31 -6.87 -11.86
CA THR A 143 2.87 -6.64 -10.51
C THR A 143 1.91 -7.10 -9.43
N GLY A 144 0.62 -6.75 -9.55
CA GLY A 144 -0.43 -7.19 -8.64
C GLY A 144 -0.58 -8.70 -8.61
N LYS A 145 -0.62 -9.35 -9.80
CA LYS A 145 -0.70 -10.81 -9.91
C LYS A 145 0.49 -11.49 -9.26
N ARG A 146 1.71 -11.04 -9.56
CA ARG A 146 2.94 -11.57 -8.98
C ARG A 146 2.92 -11.45 -7.46
N THR A 147 2.53 -10.30 -6.94
CA THR A 147 2.43 -10.07 -5.49
C THR A 147 1.47 -11.05 -4.82
N ALA A 148 0.28 -11.26 -5.41
CA ALA A 148 -0.68 -12.22 -4.89
C ALA A 148 -0.14 -13.67 -4.92
N ILE A 149 0.56 -14.05 -5.98
CA ILE A 149 1.19 -15.37 -6.13
C ILE A 149 2.29 -15.56 -5.09
N ASP A 150 3.23 -14.61 -4.96
CA ASP A 150 4.35 -14.67 -4.03
C ASP A 150 3.89 -14.82 -2.58
N LEU A 151 2.79 -14.14 -2.22
CA LEU A 151 2.20 -14.21 -0.89
C LEU A 151 1.31 -15.44 -0.67
N GLY A 152 1.00 -16.21 -1.72
CA GLY A 152 0.08 -17.36 -1.65
C GLY A 152 -1.38 -16.96 -1.45
N ILE A 153 -1.77 -15.78 -1.93
CA ILE A 153 -3.14 -15.26 -1.86
C ILE A 153 -3.85 -15.56 -3.19
N HIS A 154 -4.98 -16.28 -3.10
CA HIS A 154 -5.74 -16.70 -4.28
C HIS A 154 -7.17 -16.14 -4.26
N GLY A 155 -7.79 -16.05 -5.43
CA GLY A 155 -9.19 -15.62 -5.57
C GLY A 155 -9.41 -14.16 -5.19
N LEU A 156 -8.45 -13.28 -5.44
CA LEU A 156 -8.68 -11.83 -5.42
C LEU A 156 -9.42 -11.43 -6.69
N HIS A 157 -10.33 -10.47 -6.57
CA HIS A 157 -10.99 -9.88 -7.74
C HIS A 157 -9.92 -9.19 -8.63
N PRO A 158 -10.02 -9.26 -9.97
CA PRO A 158 -9.05 -8.65 -10.88
C PRO A 158 -8.79 -7.16 -10.60
N GLU A 159 -9.81 -6.47 -10.13
CA GLU A 159 -9.71 -5.05 -9.79
C GLU A 159 -8.89 -4.80 -8.51
N LEU A 160 -9.00 -5.67 -7.50
CA LEU A 160 -8.12 -5.62 -6.33
C LEU A 160 -6.68 -5.92 -6.72
N ILE A 161 -6.47 -6.86 -7.65
CA ILE A 161 -5.15 -7.16 -8.20
C ILE A 161 -4.56 -5.92 -8.89
N ARG A 162 -5.35 -5.21 -9.70
CA ARG A 162 -4.91 -3.95 -10.34
C ARG A 162 -4.54 -2.90 -9.29
N ILE A 163 -5.38 -2.71 -8.26
CA ILE A 163 -5.14 -1.75 -7.18
C ILE A 163 -3.85 -2.09 -6.40
N ILE A 164 -3.61 -3.37 -6.10
CA ILE A 164 -2.35 -3.83 -5.49
C ILE A 164 -1.15 -3.43 -6.35
N GLY A 165 -1.24 -3.63 -7.67
CA GLY A 165 -0.21 -3.19 -8.60
C GLY A 165 0.05 -1.69 -8.58
N LYS A 166 -1.00 -0.86 -8.45
CA LYS A 166 -0.87 0.61 -8.38
C LYS A 166 -0.07 1.06 -7.15
N MET A 167 -0.12 0.30 -6.05
CA MET A 167 0.65 0.62 -4.83
C MET A 167 2.16 0.70 -5.08
N LYS A 168 2.68 0.06 -6.15
CA LYS A 168 4.09 0.17 -6.55
C LYS A 168 4.53 1.60 -6.82
N TYR A 169 3.63 2.46 -7.29
CA TYR A 169 3.96 3.84 -7.65
C TYR A 169 3.73 4.82 -6.50
N ARG A 170 3.12 4.38 -5.40
CA ARG A 170 2.82 5.21 -4.25
C ARG A 170 3.89 5.00 -3.18
N SER A 171 4.35 6.09 -2.58
CA SER A 171 5.17 6.04 -1.38
C SER A 171 4.46 6.77 -0.23
N SER A 172 4.67 6.29 0.99
CA SER A 172 4.13 6.87 2.22
C SER A 172 5.23 6.85 3.27
N TYR A 173 5.47 7.98 3.94
CA TYR A 173 6.53 8.13 4.94
C TYR A 173 7.93 7.68 4.46
N GLY A 174 8.23 7.87 3.16
CA GLY A 174 9.52 7.50 2.57
C GLY A 174 9.65 6.02 2.18
N GLN A 175 8.62 5.19 2.38
CA GLN A 175 8.61 3.79 1.97
C GLN A 175 7.63 3.57 0.81
N ASN A 176 7.99 2.66 -0.11
CA ASN A 176 7.11 2.19 -1.16
C ASN A 176 5.89 1.44 -0.57
N LEU A 177 4.67 1.81 -1.00
CA LEU A 177 3.44 1.31 -0.41
C LEU A 177 3.21 -0.19 -0.68
N LEU A 178 3.55 -0.68 -1.87
CA LEU A 178 3.41 -2.11 -2.18
C LEU A 178 4.37 -2.94 -1.31
N GLN A 179 5.59 -2.44 -1.11
CA GLN A 179 6.56 -3.11 -0.28
C GLN A 179 6.11 -3.15 1.19
N HIS A 180 5.63 -2.02 1.73
CA HIS A 180 4.99 -1.94 3.04
C HIS A 180 3.84 -2.95 3.17
N ALA A 181 2.91 -2.99 2.22
CA ALA A 181 1.79 -3.92 2.25
C ALA A 181 2.22 -5.40 2.23
N ARG A 182 3.31 -5.75 1.52
CA ARG A 182 3.89 -7.11 1.53
C ARG A 182 4.52 -7.45 2.87
N GLU A 183 5.21 -6.52 3.50
CA GLU A 183 5.81 -6.69 4.83
C GLU A 183 4.72 -6.88 5.88
N THR A 184 3.73 -5.97 5.92
CA THR A 184 2.56 -6.08 6.80
C THR A 184 1.85 -7.41 6.60
N ALA A 185 1.60 -7.84 5.36
CA ALA A 185 1.00 -9.14 5.10
C ALA A 185 1.79 -10.32 5.73
N ASN A 186 3.12 -10.29 5.65
CA ASN A 186 3.97 -11.33 6.24
C ASN A 186 3.98 -11.26 7.77
N LEU A 187 4.08 -10.06 8.36
CA LEU A 187 3.99 -9.85 9.81
C LEU A 187 2.64 -10.36 10.35
N CYS A 188 1.53 -9.96 9.73
CA CYS A 188 0.19 -10.41 10.10
C CYS A 188 0.06 -11.93 10.03
N ALA A 189 0.64 -12.58 9.01
CA ALA A 189 0.61 -14.04 8.89
C ALA A 189 1.36 -14.74 10.03
N VAL A 190 2.53 -14.22 10.41
CA VAL A 190 3.34 -14.75 11.51
C VAL A 190 2.60 -14.55 12.83
N MET A 191 2.15 -13.34 13.14
CA MET A 191 1.42 -13.05 14.38
C MET A 191 0.16 -13.90 14.50
N ALA A 192 -0.64 -14.00 13.42
CA ALA A 192 -1.83 -14.85 13.41
C ALA A 192 -1.51 -16.32 13.68
N SER A 193 -0.38 -16.83 13.17
CA SER A 193 0.03 -18.22 13.43
C SER A 193 0.37 -18.45 14.91
N GLU A 194 1.13 -17.53 15.52
CA GLU A 194 1.51 -17.62 16.93
C GLU A 194 0.29 -17.45 17.87
N LEU A 195 -0.74 -16.70 17.43
CA LEU A 195 -2.00 -16.50 18.16
C LEU A 195 -3.07 -17.56 17.88
N GLY A 196 -2.77 -18.59 17.08
CA GLY A 196 -3.73 -19.66 16.75
C GLY A 196 -4.88 -19.23 15.81
N LEU A 197 -4.71 -18.11 15.10
CA LEU A 197 -5.65 -17.59 14.10
C LEU A 197 -5.30 -18.09 12.70
N ASN A 198 -6.13 -17.76 11.71
CA ASN A 198 -5.89 -18.18 10.32
C ASN A 198 -4.85 -17.26 9.63
N PRO A 199 -3.61 -17.72 9.36
CA PRO A 199 -2.57 -16.89 8.78
C PRO A 199 -2.88 -16.45 7.35
N LYS A 200 -3.66 -17.24 6.58
CA LYS A 200 -4.05 -16.88 5.22
C LYS A 200 -5.01 -15.69 5.20
N LYS A 201 -5.93 -15.61 6.17
CA LYS A 201 -6.83 -14.47 6.32
C LYS A 201 -6.07 -13.22 6.77
N ALA A 202 -5.20 -13.35 7.77
CA ALA A 202 -4.39 -12.23 8.26
C ALA A 202 -3.46 -11.68 7.17
N LYS A 203 -2.81 -12.55 6.40
CA LYS A 203 -1.98 -12.15 5.26
C LYS A 203 -2.77 -11.37 4.20
N ARG A 204 -3.98 -11.85 3.88
CA ARG A 204 -4.88 -11.18 2.92
C ARG A 204 -5.31 -9.80 3.42
N ALA A 205 -5.67 -9.68 4.70
CA ALA A 205 -6.02 -8.40 5.31
C ALA A 205 -4.82 -7.44 5.34
N GLY A 206 -3.63 -7.91 5.75
CA GLY A 206 -2.41 -7.11 5.75
C GLY A 206 -1.99 -6.62 4.36
N LEU A 207 -2.18 -7.41 3.30
CA LEU A 207 -1.92 -6.93 1.92
C LEU A 207 -2.91 -5.85 1.49
N LEU A 208 -4.17 -5.95 1.94
CA LEU A 208 -5.25 -5.09 1.48
C LEU A 208 -5.49 -3.85 2.36
N HIS A 209 -4.86 -3.74 3.54
CA HIS A 209 -5.18 -2.71 4.53
C HIS A 209 -5.09 -1.27 3.97
N ASP A 210 -4.12 -1.03 3.10
CA ASP A 210 -3.78 0.31 2.61
C ASP A 210 -4.22 0.57 1.16
N ILE A 211 -5.06 -0.29 0.56
CA ILE A 211 -5.52 -0.12 -0.83
C ILE A 211 -6.28 1.19 -1.05
N GLY A 212 -6.84 1.77 0.01
CA GLY A 212 -7.49 3.07 -0.05
C GLY A 212 -6.56 4.25 -0.29
N LYS A 213 -5.22 4.09 -0.20
CA LYS A 213 -4.23 5.15 -0.50
C LYS A 213 -3.98 5.36 -2.00
N VAL A 214 -4.52 4.48 -2.85
CA VAL A 214 -4.38 4.56 -4.32
C VAL A 214 -5.74 4.61 -5.04
N PRO A 215 -6.62 5.55 -4.66
CA PRO A 215 -7.93 5.69 -5.29
C PRO A 215 -7.82 5.93 -6.80
N ASP A 216 -8.85 5.55 -7.56
CA ASP A 216 -9.02 6.03 -8.94
C ASP A 216 -9.69 7.41 -9.00
N GLU A 217 -10.53 7.71 -8.01
CA GLU A 217 -11.29 8.96 -7.88
C GLU A 217 -11.09 9.52 -6.47
N GLU A 218 -11.03 10.85 -6.35
CA GLU A 218 -10.91 11.49 -5.03
C GLU A 218 -12.04 11.04 -4.10
N SER A 219 -11.66 10.66 -2.89
CA SER A 219 -12.58 10.20 -1.86
C SER A 219 -12.49 11.14 -0.67
N GLU A 220 -13.64 11.60 -0.19
CA GLU A 220 -13.76 12.35 1.08
C GLU A 220 -13.61 11.43 2.30
N LEU A 221 -13.70 10.11 2.10
CA LEU A 221 -13.51 9.13 3.17
C LEU A 221 -12.01 8.95 3.45
N PRO A 222 -11.64 8.77 4.72
CA PRO A 222 -10.31 8.30 5.09
C PRO A 222 -9.94 6.98 4.40
N HIS A 223 -8.64 6.71 4.25
CA HIS A 223 -8.19 5.60 3.40
C HIS A 223 -8.58 4.23 3.94
N ALA A 224 -8.71 4.05 5.26
CA ALA A 224 -9.11 2.76 5.82
C ALA A 224 -10.59 2.47 5.49
N LEU A 225 -11.49 3.42 5.78
CA LEU A 225 -12.91 3.32 5.40
C LEU A 225 -13.10 3.19 3.89
N TYR A 226 -12.36 3.95 3.10
CA TYR A 226 -12.44 3.86 1.63
C TYR A 226 -11.95 2.49 1.12
N GLY A 227 -10.82 2.01 1.65
CA GLY A 227 -10.28 0.68 1.34
C GLY A 227 -11.26 -0.44 1.70
N ALA A 228 -11.93 -0.35 2.84
CA ALA A 228 -12.95 -1.32 3.26
C ALA A 228 -14.13 -1.35 2.29
N LYS A 229 -14.63 -0.19 1.85
CA LYS A 229 -15.71 -0.08 0.85
C LYS A 229 -15.29 -0.64 -0.51
N ILE A 230 -14.05 -0.41 -0.93
CA ILE A 230 -13.50 -1.02 -2.15
C ILE A 230 -13.48 -2.55 -2.04
N ALA A 231 -12.97 -3.07 -0.93
CA ALA A 231 -12.90 -4.50 -0.69
C ALA A 231 -14.29 -5.14 -0.70
N GLU A 232 -15.26 -4.52 -0.03
CA GLU A 232 -16.66 -4.93 -0.02
C GLU A 232 -17.29 -4.90 -1.41
N LYS A 233 -17.10 -3.80 -2.16
CA LYS A 233 -17.56 -3.67 -3.57
C LYS A 233 -17.07 -4.83 -4.44
N TYR A 234 -15.85 -5.30 -4.21
CA TYR A 234 -15.25 -6.43 -4.92
C TYR A 234 -15.41 -7.77 -4.22
N LYS A 235 -16.40 -7.89 -3.33
CA LYS A 235 -16.87 -9.13 -2.68
C LYS A 235 -15.83 -9.80 -1.78
N GLU A 236 -14.96 -9.02 -1.15
CA GLU A 236 -14.15 -9.53 -0.03
C GLU A 236 -15.03 -9.93 1.16
N LYS A 237 -14.47 -10.78 2.02
CA LYS A 237 -15.19 -11.27 3.19
C LYS A 237 -15.34 -10.18 4.26
N PRO A 238 -16.45 -10.15 5.02
CA PRO A 238 -16.69 -9.11 6.03
C PRO A 238 -15.59 -8.96 7.09
N ASP A 239 -14.95 -10.07 7.48
CA ASP A 239 -13.82 -10.07 8.42
C ASP A 239 -12.57 -9.38 7.84
N ILE A 240 -12.33 -9.53 6.54
CA ILE A 240 -11.26 -8.82 5.82
C ILE A 240 -11.60 -7.35 5.66
N CYS A 241 -12.83 -7.02 5.24
CA CYS A 241 -13.26 -5.62 5.12
C CYS A 241 -13.18 -4.88 6.46
N ASN A 242 -13.55 -5.53 7.57
CA ASN A 242 -13.43 -4.95 8.90
C ASN A 242 -11.97 -4.71 9.30
N ALA A 243 -11.07 -5.68 9.06
CA ALA A 243 -9.66 -5.48 9.35
C ALA A 243 -9.06 -4.31 8.52
N ILE A 244 -9.49 -4.14 7.27
CA ILE A 244 -9.12 -2.98 6.44
C ILE A 244 -9.72 -1.69 7.00
N GLY A 245 -10.99 -1.66 7.41
CA GLY A 245 -11.61 -0.41 7.87
C GLY A 245 -11.19 0.03 9.27
N ALA A 246 -10.80 -0.91 10.12
CA ALA A 246 -10.55 -0.66 11.55
C ALA A 246 -9.08 -0.43 11.90
N HIS A 247 -8.12 -0.58 10.96
CA HIS A 247 -6.69 -0.52 11.29
C HIS A 247 -6.19 0.86 11.75
N HIS A 248 -6.99 1.92 11.60
CA HIS A 248 -6.75 3.25 12.17
C HIS A 248 -7.83 3.67 13.18
N ASP A 249 -8.53 2.70 13.80
CA ASP A 249 -9.62 2.93 14.76
C ASP A 249 -10.81 3.74 14.19
N GLU A 250 -10.97 3.78 12.87
CA GLU A 250 -12.05 4.50 12.18
C GLU A 250 -13.39 3.75 12.22
N MET A 251 -13.37 2.47 12.62
CA MET A 251 -14.54 1.66 12.90
C MET A 251 -14.23 0.62 13.99
N GLU A 252 -15.29 0.04 14.58
CA GLU A 252 -15.13 -0.99 15.62
C GLU A 252 -14.42 -2.24 15.09
N MET A 253 -13.47 -2.76 15.88
CA MET A 253 -12.76 -4.01 15.60
C MET A 253 -13.64 -5.21 15.95
N ASN A 254 -14.31 -5.77 14.95
CA ASN A 254 -15.24 -6.89 15.14
C ASN A 254 -14.54 -8.26 15.16
N THR A 255 -13.26 -8.30 14.78
CA THR A 255 -12.48 -9.54 14.69
C THR A 255 -11.06 -9.34 15.19
N LEU A 256 -10.43 -10.43 15.64
CA LEU A 256 -9.01 -10.42 16.02
C LEU A 256 -8.05 -10.17 14.84
N LEU A 257 -8.53 -10.10 13.60
CA LEU A 257 -7.69 -9.71 12.45
C LEU A 257 -7.41 -8.21 12.44
N ALA A 258 -8.35 -7.37 12.88
CA ALA A 258 -8.18 -5.92 12.91
C ALA A 258 -6.99 -5.46 13.80
N PRO A 259 -6.87 -5.90 15.07
CA PRO A 259 -5.73 -5.53 15.90
C PRO A 259 -4.40 -6.16 15.47
N ILE A 260 -4.41 -7.13 14.54
CA ILE A 260 -3.19 -7.70 13.95
C ILE A 260 -2.72 -6.87 12.74
N VAL A 261 -3.63 -6.16 12.09
CA VAL A 261 -3.36 -5.33 10.90
C VAL A 261 -3.03 -3.89 11.27
N GLN A 262 -3.59 -3.40 12.38
CA GLN A 262 -3.22 -2.11 13.01
C GLN A 262 -1.73 -2.05 13.33
#